data_AF-A0A9R1BR21-F1
#
_entry.id   AF-A0A9R1BR21-F1
#
_cell.length_a   1.000
_cell.length_b   1.000
_cell.length_c   1.000
_cell.angle_alpha   90.00
_cell.angle_beta   90.00
_cell.angle_gamma   90.00
#
_symmetry.space_group_name_H-M   'P 1'
#
loop_
_entity.id
_entity.type
_entity.pdbx_description
1 polymer ?
#
loop_
_entity_poly.entity_id
_entity_poly.type
_entity_poly.pdbx_seq_one_letter_code
_entity_poly.pdbx_strand_id
1 'polypeptide(L)'
;MGKENRTQKRIDLVFKRKRDDIIEVEEDQVLPLLELEQQQPEQQHNQDGGVRTNEVVTFRGIEFLQRDLGLRPQIWQYPPDQRDIVRRAYLMLGPMQPRLENYKPSGEPGHQRRFQYSWFDDFPSWLEYSEEKSCVYCLY
;
A
#
# COMPACT_ATOMS: atom_id res chain seq x y z
N MET A 1 39.64 30.48 23.21
CA MET A 1 39.23 30.36 21.79
C MET A 1 39.76 29.04 21.25
N GLY A 2 38.89 28.06 21.00
CA GLY A 2 39.28 26.81 20.35
C GLY A 2 38.08 26.29 19.58
N LYS A 3 38.11 26.39 18.24
CA LYS A 3 37.05 25.88 17.37
C LYS A 3 37.47 24.49 16.90
N GLU A 4 36.70 23.49 17.31
CA GLU A 4 36.89 22.10 16.92
C GLU A 4 36.20 21.86 15.57
N ASN A 5 37.00 21.56 14.54
CA ASN A 5 36.51 21.39 13.17
C ASN A 5 36.00 19.97 12.97
N ARG A 6 34.67 19.78 13.02
CA ARG A 6 34.02 18.50 12.66
C ARG A 6 34.13 18.28 11.15
N THR A 7 34.97 17.35 10.73
CA THR A 7 35.12 16.94 9.32
C THR A 7 33.87 16.22 8.83
N GLN A 8 33.10 16.86 7.96
CA GLN A 8 31.98 16.23 7.26
C GLN A 8 32.54 15.28 6.19
N LYS A 9 32.30 13.97 6.32
CA LYS A 9 32.67 12.98 5.30
C LYS A 9 31.72 13.10 4.11
N ARG A 10 32.28 13.14 2.90
CA ARG A 10 31.54 13.19 1.61
C ARG A 10 30.68 11.93 1.45
N ILE A 11 29.42 12.10 1.07
CA ILE A 11 28.44 11.01 0.87
C ILE A 11 28.94 9.93 -0.11
N ASP A 12 29.82 10.30 -1.02
CA ASP A 12 30.40 9.43 -2.05
C ASP A 12 31.24 8.27 -1.46
N LEU A 13 31.67 8.40 -0.20
CA LEU A 13 32.37 7.33 0.53
C LEU A 13 31.42 6.21 1.00
N VAL A 14 30.11 6.46 1.07
CA VAL A 14 29.09 5.51 1.55
C VAL A 14 28.74 4.49 0.46
N PHE A 15 28.88 4.86 -0.81
CA PHE A 15 28.41 4.06 -1.96
C PHE A 15 29.54 3.50 -2.84
N LYS A 16 30.64 3.03 -2.24
CA LYS A 16 31.67 2.31 -3.00
C LYS A 16 31.24 0.86 -3.28
N ARG A 17 30.51 0.67 -4.38
CA ARG A 17 30.30 -0.65 -4.99
C ARG A 17 31.52 -0.98 -5.85
N LYS A 18 32.25 -2.06 -5.51
CA LYS A 18 33.27 -2.66 -6.37
C LYS A 18 32.64 -3.02 -7.71
N ARG A 19 33.20 -2.50 -8.80
CA ARG A 19 33.00 -3.03 -10.15
C ARG A 19 34.27 -3.78 -10.49
N ASP A 20 34.28 -5.06 -10.17
CA ASP A 20 35.25 -5.96 -10.77
C ASP A 20 34.63 -6.45 -12.09
N ASP A 21 35.46 -6.39 -13.13
CA ASP A 21 35.34 -6.95 -14.49
C ASP A 21 34.58 -6.14 -15.56
N ILE A 22 35.39 -5.33 -16.23
CA ILE A 22 35.23 -4.84 -17.60
C ILE A 22 35.06 -6.05 -18.54
N ILE A 23 33.96 -6.08 -19.28
CA ILE A 23 33.90 -6.75 -20.58
C ILE A 23 33.47 -5.67 -21.57
N GLU A 24 34.42 -5.26 -22.41
CA GLU A 24 34.20 -4.40 -23.57
C GLU A 24 33.32 -5.15 -24.58
N VAL A 25 32.18 -4.59 -24.96
CA VAL A 25 31.52 -4.90 -26.24
C VAL A 25 30.94 -3.61 -26.80
N GLU A 26 31.29 -3.38 -28.07
CA GLU A 26 31.13 -2.19 -28.89
C GLU A 26 29.71 -1.59 -28.95
N GLU A 27 29.68 -0.25 -29.03
CA GLU A 27 28.53 0.56 -29.42
C GLU A 27 28.17 0.30 -30.88
N ASP A 28 26.94 -0.15 -31.14
CA ASP A 28 26.08 0.50 -32.14
C ASP A 28 24.66 -0.07 -32.10
N GLN A 29 23.71 0.77 -32.52
CA GLN A 29 22.29 0.49 -32.84
C GLN A 29 21.21 0.81 -31.78
N VAL A 30 20.88 2.11 -31.73
CA VAL A 30 19.53 2.73 -31.80
C VAL A 30 18.29 1.90 -31.35
N LEU A 31 17.60 2.42 -30.33
CA LEU A 31 16.25 2.00 -29.88
C LEU A 31 15.15 2.25 -30.94
N PRO A 32 14.21 1.32 -31.11
CA PRO A 32 12.79 1.73 -31.08
C PRO A 32 11.94 0.96 -30.04
N LEU A 33 11.24 1.78 -29.24
CA LEU A 33 10.00 1.58 -28.49
C LEU A 33 9.07 0.45 -28.99
N LEU A 34 8.43 -0.28 -28.05
CA LEU A 34 7.46 -1.40 -28.18
C LEU A 34 8.16 -2.78 -28.34
N GLU A 35 8.02 -3.81 -27.51
CA GLU A 35 6.94 -4.37 -26.69
C GLU A 35 7.61 -5.22 -25.58
N LEU A 36 7.21 -5.10 -24.31
CA LEU A 36 7.57 -6.10 -23.27
C LEU A 36 6.32 -6.35 -22.43
N GLU A 37 5.47 -7.22 -22.98
CA GLU A 37 4.64 -8.07 -22.13
C GLU A 37 5.55 -8.86 -21.17
N GLN A 38 5.00 -9.24 -20.01
CA GLN A 38 5.48 -10.29 -19.09
C GLN A 38 6.54 -9.85 -18.06
N GLN A 39 6.41 -10.09 -16.74
CA GLN A 39 5.45 -10.82 -15.93
C GLN A 39 5.24 -10.06 -14.60
N GLN A 40 3.99 -9.92 -14.16
CA GLN A 40 3.69 -9.64 -12.76
C GLN A 40 4.13 -10.86 -11.93
N PRO A 41 4.81 -10.71 -10.78
CA PRO A 41 4.99 -11.82 -9.88
C PRO A 41 3.64 -12.18 -9.28
N GLU A 42 3.16 -13.39 -9.59
CA GLU A 42 1.99 -14.00 -8.98
C GLU A 42 2.19 -14.05 -7.47
N GLN A 43 1.54 -13.14 -6.75
CA GLN A 43 1.35 -13.30 -5.33
C GLN A 43 0.32 -14.42 -5.15
N GLN A 44 0.83 -15.56 -4.71
CA GLN A 44 0.05 -16.75 -4.39
C GLN A 44 -1.21 -16.37 -3.61
N HIS A 45 -2.34 -16.59 -4.25
CA HIS A 45 -3.66 -16.51 -3.65
C HIS A 45 -3.74 -17.61 -2.58
N ASN A 46 -3.35 -17.27 -1.35
CA ASN A 46 -3.81 -18.02 -0.19
C ASN A 46 -5.32 -17.78 -0.11
N GLN A 47 -6.06 -18.85 -0.39
CA GLN A 47 -7.50 -18.95 -0.25
C GLN A 47 -7.82 -18.82 1.23
N ASP A 48 -8.05 -17.60 1.69
CA ASP A 48 -8.80 -17.38 2.91
C ASP A 48 -10.29 -17.58 2.57
N GLY A 49 -10.97 -18.35 3.41
CA GLY A 49 -12.31 -18.90 3.20
C GLY A 49 -13.40 -17.85 3.26
N GLY A 50 -13.39 -16.88 2.34
CA GLY A 50 -14.53 -16.03 2.07
C GLY A 50 -15.66 -16.89 1.51
N VAL A 51 -16.63 -17.24 2.35
CA VAL A 51 -17.86 -17.89 1.94
C VAL A 51 -18.41 -17.11 0.75
N ARG A 52 -18.44 -17.74 -0.42
CA ARG A 52 -19.18 -17.24 -1.58
C ARG A 52 -20.67 -17.42 -1.27
N THR A 53 -21.23 -16.56 -0.43
CA THR A 53 -22.68 -16.41 -0.43
C THR A 53 -23.02 -15.71 -1.74
N ASN A 54 -23.85 -16.33 -2.57
CA ASN A 54 -24.46 -15.68 -3.72
C ASN A 54 -25.54 -14.68 -3.25
N GLU A 55 -25.24 -13.94 -2.18
CA GLU A 55 -26.10 -12.91 -1.64
C GLU A 55 -25.79 -11.62 -2.39
N VAL A 56 -26.82 -11.08 -3.04
CA VAL A 56 -26.72 -9.80 -3.72
C VAL A 56 -26.45 -8.74 -2.65
N VAL A 57 -25.23 -8.18 -2.67
CA VAL A 57 -24.85 -7.07 -1.78
C VAL A 57 -25.76 -5.88 -2.11
N THR A 58 -26.59 -5.47 -1.17
CA THR A 58 -27.55 -4.37 -1.35
C THR A 58 -27.21 -3.23 -0.41
N PHE A 59 -27.31 -2.00 -0.92
CA PHE A 59 -27.17 -0.80 -0.11
C PHE A 59 -28.47 -0.55 0.66
N ARG A 60 -28.38 -0.57 2.00
CA ARG A 60 -29.53 -0.35 2.90
C ARG A 60 -29.49 0.99 3.65
N GLY A 61 -28.32 1.64 3.69
CA GLY A 61 -28.06 2.83 4.48
C GLY A 61 -26.56 3.00 4.73
N ILE A 62 -26.14 4.20 5.13
CA ILE A 62 -24.73 4.53 5.42
C ILE A 62 -24.25 3.78 6.67
N GLU A 63 -25.13 3.64 7.64
CA GLU A 63 -24.92 2.96 8.92
C GLU A 63 -24.65 1.44 8.78
N PHE A 64 -25.03 0.85 7.64
CA PHE A 64 -24.81 -0.57 7.34
C PHE A 64 -23.61 -0.80 6.40
N LEU A 65 -22.89 0.26 6.00
CA LEU A 65 -21.72 0.10 5.15
C LEU A 65 -20.51 -0.38 5.94
N GLN A 66 -19.89 -1.45 5.44
CA GLN A 66 -18.60 -1.89 5.93
C GLN A 66 -17.52 -0.87 5.56
N ARG A 67 -16.97 -0.19 6.57
CA ARG A 67 -15.95 0.85 6.37
C ARG A 67 -14.56 0.28 6.12
N ASP A 68 -14.22 -0.83 6.76
CA ASP A 68 -12.91 -1.44 6.63
C ASP A 68 -12.68 -1.89 5.18
N LEU A 69 -11.70 -1.29 4.50
CA LEU A 69 -11.32 -1.60 3.11
C LEU A 69 -10.98 -3.08 2.91
N GLY A 70 -10.48 -3.74 3.94
CA GLY A 70 -10.17 -5.16 3.90
C GLY A 70 -11.41 -6.04 3.78
N LEU A 71 -12.55 -5.60 4.33
CA LEU A 71 -13.80 -6.34 4.40
C LEU A 71 -14.89 -5.81 3.47
N ARG A 72 -14.72 -4.56 2.99
CA ARG A 72 -15.67 -3.87 2.15
C ARG A 72 -15.87 -4.60 0.81
N PRO A 73 -17.13 -4.82 0.38
CA PRO A 73 -17.44 -5.27 -0.97
C PRO A 73 -16.92 -4.28 -2.03
N GLN A 74 -16.38 -4.81 -3.12
CA GLN A 74 -15.96 -3.96 -4.25
C GLN A 74 -17.17 -3.21 -4.82
N ILE A 75 -16.99 -1.97 -5.28
CA ILE A 75 -18.10 -1.13 -5.78
C ILE A 75 -18.89 -1.85 -6.89
N TRP A 76 -18.23 -2.64 -7.73
CA TRP A 76 -18.84 -3.37 -8.83
C TRP A 76 -19.77 -4.52 -8.39
N GLN A 77 -19.60 -5.02 -7.16
CA GLN A 77 -20.43 -6.08 -6.58
C GLN A 77 -21.83 -5.58 -6.20
N TYR A 78 -22.00 -4.27 -6.02
CA TYR A 78 -23.31 -3.66 -5.81
C TYR A 78 -24.11 -3.56 -7.14
N PRO A 79 -25.45 -3.63 -7.07
CA PRO A 79 -26.35 -3.36 -8.19
C PRO A 79 -26.00 -2.05 -8.90
N PRO A 80 -25.99 -2.01 -10.26
CA PRO A 80 -25.54 -0.83 -11.03
C PRO A 80 -26.22 0.49 -10.66
N ASP A 81 -27.51 0.44 -10.31
CA ASP A 81 -28.34 1.56 -9.86
C ASP A 81 -27.92 2.12 -8.49
N GLN A 82 -27.30 1.30 -7.64
CA GLN A 82 -26.89 1.68 -6.29
C GLN A 82 -25.41 2.11 -6.21
N ARG A 83 -24.57 1.75 -7.19
CA ARG A 83 -23.12 1.99 -7.15
C ARG A 83 -22.77 3.44 -6.87
N ASP A 84 -23.50 4.38 -7.47
CA ASP A 84 -23.21 5.81 -7.31
C ASP A 84 -23.58 6.32 -5.91
N ILE A 85 -24.72 5.88 -5.37
CA ILE A 85 -25.13 6.18 -4.00
C ILE A 85 -24.12 5.61 -3.00
N VAL A 86 -23.68 4.38 -3.23
CA VAL A 86 -22.65 3.71 -2.42
C VAL A 86 -21.33 4.48 -2.45
N ARG A 87 -20.85 4.91 -3.64
CA ARG A 87 -19.64 5.75 -3.75
C ARG A 87 -19.78 7.03 -2.94
N ARG A 88 -20.89 7.75 -3.08
CA ARG A 88 -21.16 8.98 -2.33
C ARG A 88 -21.21 8.74 -0.83
N ALA A 89 -21.84 7.66 -0.37
CA ALA A 89 -21.87 7.28 1.03
C ALA A 89 -20.47 7.02 1.61
N TYR A 90 -19.61 6.30 0.89
CA TYR A 90 -18.22 6.11 1.32
C TYR A 90 -17.42 7.42 1.37
N LEU A 91 -17.61 8.32 0.39
CA LEU A 91 -16.99 9.64 0.42
C LEU A 91 -17.47 10.48 1.62
N MET A 92 -18.76 10.41 1.97
CA MET A 92 -19.31 11.13 3.13
C MET A 92 -18.75 10.61 4.46
N LEU A 93 -18.47 9.32 4.56
CA LEU A 93 -17.87 8.73 5.75
C LEU A 93 -16.41 9.18 5.96
N GLY A 94 -15.71 9.54 4.87
CA GLY A 94 -14.30 9.92 4.90
C GLY A 94 -13.35 8.74 5.15
N PRO A 95 -12.04 9.01 5.31
CA PRO A 95 -11.04 7.98 5.52
C PRO A 95 -11.22 7.26 6.86
N MET A 96 -11.01 5.94 6.88
CA MET A 96 -11.03 5.13 8.09
C MET A 96 -9.66 5.11 8.76
N GLN A 97 -9.50 5.91 9.83
CA GLN A 97 -8.25 6.09 10.58
C GLN A 97 -8.40 5.70 12.05
N PRO A 98 -8.58 4.41 12.38
CA PRO A 98 -8.76 3.95 13.75
C PRO A 98 -7.44 4.13 14.52
N ARG A 99 -7.45 4.86 15.64
CA ARG A 99 -6.31 5.00 16.55
C ARG A 99 -6.35 3.87 17.57
N LEU A 100 -5.62 2.79 17.28
CA LEU A 100 -5.53 1.62 18.14
C LEU A 100 -4.39 1.76 19.15
N GLU A 101 -4.57 1.19 20.33
CA GLU A 101 -3.50 1.10 21.32
C GLU A 101 -2.35 0.21 20.83
N ASN A 102 -2.68 -0.89 20.15
CA ASN A 102 -1.72 -1.83 19.59
C ASN A 102 -2.11 -2.29 18.19
N TYR A 103 -1.23 -2.08 17.22
CA TYR A 103 -1.34 -2.63 15.87
C TYR A 103 -0.64 -3.98 15.77
N LYS A 104 -1.21 -4.91 14.98
CA LYS A 104 -0.58 -6.22 14.76
C LYS A 104 0.78 -6.03 14.06
N PRO A 105 1.85 -6.69 14.54
CA PRO A 105 3.14 -6.67 13.86
C PRO A 105 3.08 -7.48 12.56
N SER A 106 3.86 -7.05 11.57
CA SER A 106 4.08 -7.74 10.31
C SER A 106 5.58 -7.97 10.09
N GLY A 107 5.92 -9.06 9.40
CA GLY A 107 7.30 -9.46 9.09
C GLY A 107 7.85 -10.62 9.93
N GLU A 108 9.10 -10.98 9.67
CA GLU A 108 9.78 -12.13 10.27
C GLU A 108 10.13 -11.91 11.75
N PRO A 109 10.19 -12.99 12.56
CA PRO A 109 10.68 -12.92 13.94
C PRO A 109 12.05 -12.21 14.03
N GLY A 110 12.17 -11.24 14.93
CA GLY A 110 13.38 -10.42 15.11
C GLY A 110 13.44 -9.15 14.25
N HIS A 111 12.64 -9.05 13.18
CA HIS A 111 12.56 -7.87 12.31
C HIS A 111 11.13 -7.35 12.12
N GLN A 112 10.24 -7.68 13.06
CA GLN A 112 8.85 -7.28 13.02
C GLN A 112 8.70 -5.77 13.03
N ARG A 113 7.82 -5.27 12.16
CA ARG A 113 7.43 -3.86 12.07
C ARG A 113 5.96 -3.74 12.42
N ARG A 114 5.55 -2.61 12.98
CA ARG A 114 4.15 -2.31 13.26
C ARG A 114 3.76 -0.99 12.64
N PHE A 115 2.50 -0.89 12.26
CA PHE A 115 1.92 0.39 11.88
C PHE A 115 1.92 1.35 13.08
N GLN A 116 2.08 2.64 12.81
CA GLN A 116 2.07 3.71 13.81
C GLN A 116 0.96 4.69 13.46
N TYR A 117 0.02 4.90 14.40
CA TYR A 117 -1.11 5.81 14.16
C TYR A 117 -0.69 7.26 13.95
N SER A 118 0.52 7.66 14.37
CA SER A 118 1.06 8.99 14.13
C SER A 118 1.11 9.33 12.63
N TRP A 119 1.21 8.33 11.75
CA TRP A 119 1.16 8.56 10.31
C TRP A 119 -0.19 9.09 9.82
N PHE A 120 -1.28 8.95 10.59
CA PHE A 120 -2.53 9.63 10.27
C PHE A 120 -2.42 11.15 10.39
N ASP A 121 -1.58 11.66 11.30
CA ASP A 121 -1.36 13.09 11.43
C ASP A 121 -0.56 13.64 10.24
N ASP A 122 0.38 12.85 9.70
CA ASP A 122 1.15 13.18 8.50
C ASP A 122 0.31 13.05 7.21
N PHE A 123 -0.63 12.10 7.18
CA PHE A 123 -1.42 11.73 6.00
C PHE A 123 -2.93 11.66 6.27
N PRO A 124 -3.56 12.78 6.70
CA PRO A 124 -4.91 12.78 7.24
C PRO A 124 -5.99 12.49 6.18
N SER A 125 -5.73 12.78 4.90
CA SER A 125 -6.74 12.71 3.85
C SER A 125 -6.78 11.40 3.06
N TRP A 126 -5.71 10.58 3.11
CA TRP A 126 -5.57 9.46 2.18
C TRP A 126 -5.04 8.15 2.77
N LEU A 127 -4.49 8.16 3.98
CA LEU A 127 -4.01 6.94 4.62
C LEU A 127 -5.13 6.28 5.43
N GLU A 128 -5.39 5.01 5.16
CA GLU A 128 -6.38 4.21 5.88
C GLU A 128 -5.75 2.91 6.41
N TYR A 129 -6.30 2.39 7.51
CA TYR A 129 -5.85 1.12 8.09
C TYR A 129 -7.02 0.15 8.25
N SER A 130 -6.80 -1.09 7.78
CA SER A 130 -7.69 -2.22 8.01
C SER A 130 -7.22 -2.99 9.23
N GLU A 131 -8.06 -3.09 10.25
CA GLU A 131 -7.74 -3.86 11.45
C GLU A 131 -7.75 -5.36 11.17
N GLU A 132 -8.73 -5.79 10.36
CA GLU A 132 -8.93 -7.17 9.99
C GLU A 132 -7.70 -7.73 9.27
N LYS A 133 -7.31 -7.08 8.17
CA LYS A 133 -6.16 -7.48 7.37
C LYS A 133 -4.83 -7.01 7.96
N SER A 134 -4.89 -6.10 8.93
CA SER A 134 -3.72 -5.47 9.54
C SER A 134 -2.79 -4.82 8.50
N CYS A 135 -3.40 -4.19 7.50
CA CYS A 135 -2.75 -3.58 6.35
C CYS A 135 -3.16 -2.11 6.19
N VAL A 136 -2.26 -1.32 5.64
CA VAL A 136 -2.53 0.06 5.23
C VAL A 136 -2.96 0.12 3.77
N TYR A 137 -3.87 1.04 3.48
CA TYR A 137 -4.36 1.36 2.15
C TYR A 137 -4.21 2.85 1.90
N CYS A 138 -3.96 3.20 0.64
CA CYS A 138 -3.85 4.59 0.20
C CYS A 138 -5.02 4.90 -0.73
N LEU A 139 -5.75 5.98 -0.44
CA LEU A 139 -6.65 6.60 -1.39
C LEU A 139 -5.83 7.41 -2.40
N TYR A 140 -5.82 7.00 -3.67
CA TYR A 140 -5.25 7.77 -4.79
C TYR A 140 -6.16 7.66 -6.00
#